data_AF-Q6UIL5-F1
#
_entry.id   AF-Q6UIL5-F1
#
_cell.length_a   1.000
_cell.length_b   1.000
_cell.length_c   1.000
_cell.angle_alpha   90.00
_cell.angle_beta   90.00
_cell.angle_gamma   90.00
#
_symmetry.space_group_name_H-M   'P 1'
#
loop_
_entity.id
_entity.type
_entity.pdbx_description
1 polymer ?
#
loop_
_entity_poly.entity_id
_entity_poly.type
_entity_poly.pdbx_seq_one_letter_code
_entity_poly.pdbx_strand_id
1 'polypeptide(L)'
;AENFRVLVKQKKASFEEASNQLINHIEQFLDTNETPYFMKSMDCIRAFREEAIKFSEEQRFNNFLKALREKVEIKQLNHFWEIVVQDGITLITKEEASGSSVTADEAKKFLAPKDKPSGDTAAVFEEGGDVDDLLDMI
;
A
#
# COMPACT_ATOMS: atom_id res chain seq x y z
N ALA A 1 0.19 -8.17 14.47
CA ALA A 1 0.09 -9.24 13.46
C ALA A 1 0.60 -10.62 13.94
N GLU A 2 0.70 -10.88 15.24
CA GLU A 2 1.47 -12.04 15.76
C GLU A 2 0.85 -13.41 15.42
N ASN A 3 -0.48 -13.51 15.48
CA ASN A 3 -1.19 -14.78 15.18
C ASN A 3 -0.97 -15.23 13.72
N PHE A 4 -1.00 -14.30 12.75
CA PHE A 4 -0.74 -14.62 11.34
C PHE A 4 0.70 -15.08 11.11
N ARG A 5 1.69 -14.32 11.60
CA ARG A 5 3.10 -14.71 11.50
C ARG A 5 3.36 -16.07 12.14
N VAL A 6 2.68 -16.40 13.24
CA VAL A 6 2.77 -17.72 13.88
C VAL A 6 2.11 -18.80 13.01
N LEU A 7 0.93 -18.57 12.46
CA LEU A 7 0.23 -19.54 11.60
C LEU A 7 1.03 -19.89 10.34
N VAL A 8 1.58 -18.87 9.66
CA VAL A 8 2.40 -19.02 8.46
C VAL A 8 3.74 -19.68 8.79
N LYS A 9 4.44 -19.22 9.84
CA LYS A 9 5.74 -19.79 10.25
C LYS A 9 5.63 -21.21 10.80
N GLN A 10 4.56 -21.54 11.50
CA GLN A 10 4.37 -22.90 12.05
C GLN A 10 3.78 -23.88 11.03
N LYS A 11 3.55 -23.49 9.77
CA LYS A 11 2.86 -24.34 8.76
C LYS A 11 1.56 -24.95 9.28
N LYS A 12 0.87 -24.28 10.22
CA LYS A 12 -0.37 -24.80 10.80
C LYS A 12 -1.55 -24.69 9.84
N ALA A 13 -1.47 -23.79 8.87
CA ALA A 13 -2.42 -23.61 7.79
C ALA A 13 -1.65 -23.27 6.51
N SER A 14 -2.25 -23.52 5.35
CA SER A 14 -1.72 -23.03 4.07
C SER A 14 -1.64 -21.52 4.08
N PHE A 15 -0.66 -20.93 3.37
CA PHE A 15 -0.54 -19.47 3.25
C PHE A 15 -1.87 -18.84 2.82
N GLU A 16 -2.58 -19.51 1.91
CA GLU A 16 -3.94 -19.21 1.51
C GLU A 16 -4.92 -19.01 2.66
N GLU A 17 -5.05 -20.00 3.54
CA GLU A 17 -5.97 -19.95 4.67
C GLU A 17 -5.53 -18.92 5.70
N ALA A 18 -4.23 -18.83 5.99
CA ALA A 18 -3.70 -17.83 6.91
C ALA A 18 -3.97 -16.41 6.40
N SER A 19 -3.81 -16.20 5.09
CA SER A 19 -4.10 -14.92 4.42
C SER A 19 -5.58 -14.58 4.53
N ASN A 20 -6.47 -15.51 4.16
CA ASN A 20 -7.91 -15.30 4.25
C ASN A 20 -8.37 -14.98 5.69
N GLN A 21 -7.80 -15.66 6.70
CA GLN A 21 -8.09 -15.34 8.09
C GLN A 21 -7.62 -13.94 8.48
N LEU A 22 -6.42 -13.53 8.07
CA LEU A 22 -5.90 -12.20 8.35
C LEU A 22 -6.74 -11.12 7.64
N ILE A 23 -7.13 -11.35 6.39
CA ILE A 23 -7.99 -10.46 5.61
C ILE A 23 -9.32 -10.28 6.33
N ASN A 24 -10.01 -11.38 6.67
CA ASN A 24 -11.28 -11.32 7.37
C ASN A 24 -11.16 -10.60 8.72
N HIS A 25 -10.06 -10.81 9.44
CA HIS A 25 -9.81 -10.14 10.71
C HIS A 25 -9.60 -8.63 10.56
N ILE A 26 -8.88 -8.19 9.51
CA ILE A 26 -8.75 -6.77 9.15
C ILE A 26 -10.12 -6.18 8.80
N GLU A 27 -10.93 -6.90 8.03
CA GLU A 27 -12.27 -6.45 7.67
C GLU A 27 -13.18 -6.30 8.89
N GLN A 28 -13.10 -7.21 9.86
CA GLN A 28 -13.82 -7.12 11.14
C GLN A 28 -13.37 -5.87 11.93
N PHE A 29 -12.07 -5.61 12.00
CA PHE A 29 -11.52 -4.40 12.63
C PHE A 29 -11.99 -3.10 11.97
N LEU A 30 -12.08 -3.10 10.64
CA LEU A 30 -12.63 -1.98 9.88
C LEU A 30 -14.14 -1.82 10.09
N ASP A 31 -14.86 -2.91 10.36
CA ASP A 31 -16.28 -2.88 10.71
C ASP A 31 -16.51 -2.17 12.05
N THR A 32 -15.64 -2.42 13.04
CA THR A 32 -15.73 -1.84 14.38
C THR A 32 -15.50 -0.33 14.40
N ASN A 33 -14.87 0.25 13.37
CA ASN A 33 -14.62 1.69 13.23
C ASN A 33 -13.81 2.34 14.37
N GLU A 34 -13.07 1.58 15.18
CA GLU A 34 -12.27 2.15 16.27
C GLU A 34 -10.83 2.44 15.81
N THR A 35 -10.33 3.63 16.16
CA THR A 35 -8.96 4.08 15.90
C THR A 35 -7.86 3.09 16.30
N PRO A 36 -7.88 2.43 17.48
CA PRO A 36 -6.85 1.44 17.82
C PRO A 36 -6.85 0.22 16.88
N TYR A 37 -7.99 -0.11 16.29
CA TYR A 37 -8.08 -1.21 15.32
C TYR A 37 -7.51 -0.84 13.96
N PHE A 38 -7.57 0.43 13.54
CA PHE A 38 -6.90 0.90 12.33
C PHE A 38 -5.38 0.67 12.39
N MET A 39 -4.75 0.98 13.52
CA MET A 39 -3.33 0.75 13.74
C MET A 39 -2.98 -0.75 13.71
N LYS A 40 -3.81 -1.60 14.33
CA LYS A 40 -3.64 -3.05 14.28
C LYS A 40 -3.83 -3.63 12.89
N SER A 41 -4.84 -3.16 12.15
CA SER A 41 -5.07 -3.53 10.76
C SER A 41 -3.88 -3.17 9.89
N MET A 42 -3.30 -1.98 10.07
CA MET A 42 -2.09 -1.57 9.36
C MET A 42 -0.90 -2.49 9.60
N ASP A 43 -0.64 -2.83 10.87
CA ASP A 43 0.42 -3.78 11.23
C ASP A 43 0.21 -5.16 10.56
N CYS A 44 -1.03 -5.64 10.53
CA CYS A 44 -1.40 -6.87 9.83
C CYS A 44 -1.16 -6.78 8.31
N ILE A 45 -1.53 -5.67 7.67
CA ILE A 45 -1.34 -5.47 6.23
C ILE A 45 0.16 -5.42 5.89
N ARG A 46 0.96 -4.75 6.70
CA ARG A 46 2.42 -4.69 6.50
C ARG A 46 3.07 -6.07 6.61
N ALA A 47 2.73 -6.81 7.66
CA ALA A 47 3.21 -8.17 7.82
C ALA A 47 2.77 -9.08 6.67
N PHE A 48 1.52 -8.91 6.20
CA PHE A 48 0.99 -9.66 5.08
C PHE A 48 1.74 -9.36 3.77
N ARG A 49 2.08 -8.10 3.51
CA ARG A 49 2.91 -7.70 2.35
C ARG A 49 4.27 -8.40 2.37
N GLU A 50 4.97 -8.34 3.50
CA GLU A 50 6.29 -8.96 3.63
C GLU A 50 6.25 -10.48 3.41
N GLU A 51 5.23 -11.15 3.97
CA GLU A 51 5.10 -12.60 3.79
C GLU A 51 4.63 -12.94 2.37
N ALA A 52 3.73 -12.16 1.76
CA ALA A 52 3.31 -12.37 0.38
C ALA A 52 4.50 -12.31 -0.60
N ILE A 53 5.45 -11.39 -0.41
CA ILE A 53 6.68 -11.35 -1.21
C ILE A 53 7.52 -12.61 -0.99
N LYS A 54 7.71 -13.03 0.27
CA LYS A 54 8.51 -14.23 0.61
C LYS A 54 7.92 -15.53 0.09
N PHE A 55 6.60 -15.64 0.07
CA PHE A 55 5.88 -16.82 -0.38
C PHE A 55 5.50 -16.76 -1.87
N SER A 56 5.88 -15.69 -2.59
CA SER A 56 5.50 -15.46 -4.00
C SER A 56 3.98 -15.53 -4.20
N GLU A 57 3.25 -14.89 -3.30
CA GLU A 57 1.79 -14.75 -3.28
C GLU A 57 1.39 -13.27 -3.45
N GLU A 58 2.13 -12.55 -4.28
CA GLU A 58 1.94 -11.11 -4.51
C GLU A 58 0.60 -10.78 -5.15
N GLN A 59 0.08 -11.69 -5.99
CA GLN A 59 -1.25 -11.52 -6.59
C GLN A 59 -2.35 -11.49 -5.54
N ARG A 60 -2.19 -12.28 -4.47
CA ARG A 60 -3.13 -12.37 -3.37
C ARG A 60 -3.18 -11.08 -2.58
N PHE A 61 -2.00 -10.53 -2.26
CA PHE A 61 -1.89 -9.23 -1.62
C PHE A 61 -2.48 -8.11 -2.49
N ASN A 62 -2.16 -8.11 -3.79
CA ASN A 62 -2.66 -7.10 -4.72
C ASN A 62 -4.18 -7.15 -4.88
N ASN A 63 -4.76 -8.35 -4.92
CA ASN A 63 -6.21 -8.53 -4.97
C ASN A 63 -6.87 -8.06 -3.67
N PHE A 64 -6.31 -8.46 -2.53
CA PHE A 64 -6.75 -7.99 -1.22
C PHE A 64 -6.71 -6.47 -1.10
N LEU A 65 -5.61 -5.81 -1.48
CA LEU A 65 -5.47 -4.36 -1.34
C LEU A 65 -6.49 -3.60 -2.21
N LYS A 66 -6.80 -4.13 -3.41
CA LYS A 66 -7.87 -3.59 -4.26
C LYS A 66 -9.24 -3.75 -3.62
N ALA A 67 -9.56 -4.93 -3.08
CA ALA A 67 -10.82 -5.18 -2.37
C ALA A 67 -10.94 -4.32 -1.10
N LEU A 68 -9.83 -4.14 -0.37
CA LEU A 68 -9.74 -3.28 0.81
C LEU A 68 -10.08 -1.84 0.45
N ARG A 69 -9.52 -1.31 -0.65
CA ARG A 69 -9.82 0.03 -1.14
C ARG A 69 -11.29 0.23 -1.44
N GLU A 70 -11.90 -0.71 -2.17
CA GLU A 70 -13.33 -0.68 -2.49
C GLU A 70 -14.17 -0.70 -1.20
N LYS A 71 -13.85 -1.57 -0.25
CA LYS A 71 -14.55 -1.61 1.04
C LYS A 71 -14.41 -0.33 1.84
N VAL A 72 -13.23 0.26 1.85
CA VAL A 72 -12.95 1.52 2.55
C VAL A 72 -13.77 2.66 1.93
N GLU A 73 -13.89 2.70 0.61
CA GLU A 73 -14.73 3.68 -0.10
C GLU A 73 -16.24 3.49 0.23
N ILE A 74 -16.72 2.24 0.20
CA ILE A 74 -18.11 1.88 0.55
C ILE A 74 -18.44 2.26 1.98
N LYS A 75 -17.55 1.95 2.93
CA LYS A 75 -17.73 2.23 4.36
C LYS A 75 -17.32 3.66 4.75
N GLN A 76 -16.91 4.49 3.80
CA GLN A 76 -16.45 5.87 4.03
C GLN A 76 -15.28 5.95 5.04
N LEU A 77 -14.43 4.92 5.09
CA LEU A 77 -13.26 4.84 5.98
C LEU A 77 -12.08 5.65 5.43
N ASN A 78 -12.33 6.87 4.95
CA ASN A 78 -11.33 7.73 4.32
C ASN A 78 -10.12 7.95 5.24
N HIS A 79 -10.35 8.09 6.55
CA HIS A 79 -9.29 8.25 7.53
C HIS A 79 -8.34 7.05 7.57
N PHE A 80 -8.87 5.83 7.45
CA PHE A 80 -8.03 4.64 7.35
C PHE A 80 -7.24 4.63 6.05
N TRP A 81 -7.86 5.01 4.92
CA TRP A 81 -7.16 5.11 3.63
C TRP A 81 -6.02 6.13 3.67
N GLU A 82 -6.22 7.29 4.30
CA GLU A 82 -5.16 8.29 4.46
C GLU A 82 -3.97 7.74 5.24
N ILE A 83 -4.20 6.93 6.28
CA ILE A 83 -3.12 6.25 7.00
C ILE A 83 -2.39 5.25 6.09
N VAL A 84 -3.12 4.47 5.28
CA VAL A 84 -2.52 3.53 4.30
C VAL A 84 -1.64 4.27 3.29
N VAL A 85 -2.10 5.42 2.80
CA VAL A 85 -1.36 6.27 1.85
C VAL A 85 -0.13 6.87 2.52
N GLN A 86 -0.27 7.36 3.76
CA GLN A 86 0.83 7.95 4.54
C GLN A 86 1.90 6.93 4.91
N ASP A 87 1.53 5.68 5.19
CA ASP A 87 2.45 4.57 5.44
C ASP A 87 3.12 4.05 4.16
N GLY A 88 2.64 4.48 2.98
CA GLY A 88 3.17 4.05 1.68
C GLY A 88 2.86 2.59 1.35
N ILE A 89 1.73 2.06 1.85
CA ILE A 89 1.32 0.68 1.56
C ILE A 89 0.68 0.62 0.17
N THR A 90 1.53 0.37 -0.83
CA THR A 90 1.14 0.19 -2.23
C THR A 90 0.94 -1.28 -2.58
N LEU A 91 0.41 -1.52 -3.78
CA LEU A 91 0.51 -2.81 -4.46
C LEU A 91 1.99 -3.27 -4.54
N ILE A 92 2.22 -4.58 -4.46
CA ILE A 92 3.52 -5.20 -4.71
C ILE A 92 3.81 -5.08 -6.20
N THR A 93 4.95 -4.50 -6.54
CA THR A 93 5.37 -4.29 -7.94
C THR A 93 6.11 -5.50 -8.47
N LYS A 94 6.23 -5.58 -9.80
CA LYS A 94 7.05 -6.57 -10.51
C LYS A 94 8.53 -6.55 -10.12
N GLU A 95 9.01 -5.43 -9.57
CA GLU A 95 10.39 -5.28 -9.10
C GLU A 95 10.59 -5.95 -7.74
N GLU A 96 9.55 -5.96 -6.89
CA GLU A 96 9.59 -6.63 -5.58
C GLU A 96 9.28 -8.12 -5.67
N ALA A 97 8.41 -8.50 -6.60
CA ALA A 97 8.01 -9.90 -6.78
C ALA A 97 7.78 -10.21 -8.27
N SER A 98 8.50 -11.21 -8.78
CA SER A 98 8.57 -11.54 -10.21
C SER A 98 7.23 -11.99 -10.82
N GLY A 99 6.29 -12.46 -10.00
CA GLY A 99 4.94 -12.84 -10.40
C GLY A 99 3.93 -11.70 -10.40
N SER A 100 4.32 -10.49 -9.97
CA SER A 100 3.50 -9.29 -10.10
C SER A 100 3.60 -8.70 -11.50
N SER A 101 2.46 -8.31 -12.06
CA SER A 101 2.39 -7.51 -13.30
C SER A 101 2.28 -6.01 -13.04
N VAL A 102 2.26 -5.59 -11.77
CA VAL A 102 2.08 -4.20 -11.37
C VAL A 102 3.40 -3.44 -11.50
N THR A 103 3.39 -2.27 -12.13
CA THR A 103 4.57 -1.39 -12.20
C THR A 103 4.65 -0.47 -10.98
N ALA A 104 5.84 0.07 -10.68
CA ALA A 104 6.00 1.07 -9.62
C ALA A 104 5.11 2.30 -9.83
N ASP A 105 4.85 2.66 -11.08
CA ASP A 105 3.96 3.76 -11.43
C ASP A 105 2.49 3.45 -11.11
N GLU A 106 2.01 2.25 -11.47
CA GLU A 106 0.67 1.77 -11.10
C GLU A 106 0.48 1.72 -9.57
N ALA A 107 1.49 1.23 -8.86
CA ALA A 107 1.51 1.18 -7.40
C ALA A 107 1.41 2.58 -6.76
N LYS A 108 2.12 3.58 -7.32
CA LYS A 108 2.05 4.98 -6.90
C LYS A 108 0.71 5.62 -7.26
N LYS A 109 0.20 5.41 -8.47
CA LYS A 109 -1.11 5.92 -8.92
C LYS A 109 -2.27 5.34 -8.12
N PHE A 110 -2.11 4.12 -7.60
CA PHE A 110 -3.11 3.52 -6.72
C PHE A 110 -3.24 4.22 -5.36
N LEU A 111 -2.12 4.72 -4.81
CA LEU A 111 -2.10 5.52 -3.58
C LEU A 111 -2.37 7.01 -3.80
N ALA A 112 -2.25 7.51 -5.03
CA ALA A 112 -2.46 8.92 -5.32
C ALA A 112 -3.89 9.34 -4.90
N PRO A 113 -4.04 10.31 -3.97
CA PRO A 113 -5.35 10.88 -3.70
C PRO A 113 -5.87 11.50 -4.99
N LYS A 114 -7.20 11.41 -5.21
CA LYS A 114 -7.87 11.84 -6.45
C LYS A 114 -7.69 13.34 -6.77
N ASP A 115 -7.03 14.08 -5.89
CA ASP A 115 -6.69 15.50 -5.98
C ASP A 115 -5.18 15.69 -6.17
N LYS A 116 -4.70 15.35 -7.38
CA LYS A 116 -3.59 16.00 -8.09
C LYS A 116 -3.31 15.18 -9.36
N PRO A 117 -3.37 15.78 -10.56
CA PRO A 117 -2.79 15.13 -11.72
C PRO A 117 -1.30 14.97 -11.43
N SER A 118 -0.86 13.74 -11.17
CA SER A 118 0.55 13.39 -11.15
C SER A 118 1.09 13.74 -12.53
N GLY A 119 1.73 14.91 -12.59
CA GLY A 119 2.62 15.29 -13.67
C GLY A 119 3.72 14.25 -13.70
N ASP A 120 3.57 13.31 -14.62
CA ASP A 120 4.71 12.66 -15.23
C ASP A 120 5.60 13.79 -15.78
N THR A 121 6.74 14.00 -15.14
CA THR A 121 7.86 14.66 -15.78
C THR A 121 9.08 13.85 -15.42
N ALA A 122 9.23 12.75 -16.14
CA ALA A 122 10.50 12.11 -16.32
C ALA A 122 11.54 13.16 -16.78
N ALA A 123 12.67 13.18 -16.07
CA ALA A 123 13.98 13.63 -16.53
C ALA A 123 14.06 14.98 -17.29
N VAL A 124 14.47 16.03 -16.57
CA VAL A 124 15.56 16.89 -17.06
C VAL A 124 16.60 17.04 -15.94
N PHE A 125 17.68 16.28 -16.07
CA PHE A 125 18.95 16.59 -15.44
C PHE A 125 19.78 17.23 -16.55
N GLU A 126 19.82 18.56 -16.58
CA GLU A 126 20.79 19.42 -17.31
C GLU A 126 20.78 20.73 -16.47
N GLU A 127 21.68 20.88 -15.51
CA GLU A 127 22.99 21.52 -15.64
C GLU A 127 22.92 23.06 -15.81
N GLY A 128 23.34 23.79 -14.76
CA GLY A 128 24.10 25.05 -14.86
C GLY A 128 23.38 26.39 -15.13
N GLY A 129 23.57 27.37 -14.23
CA GLY A 129 23.35 28.81 -14.46
C GLY A 129 21.87 29.21 -14.59
N ASP A 130 21.36 30.34 -14.14
CA ASP A 130 21.96 31.66 -13.96
C ASP A 130 21.41 32.27 -12.66
N VAL A 131 22.34 32.56 -11.75
CA VAL A 131 22.21 33.69 -10.84
C VAL A 131 22.61 34.92 -11.66
N ASP A 132 21.92 36.06 -11.48
CA ASP A 132 22.18 37.38 -12.08
C ASP A 132 21.22 37.78 -13.22
N ASP A 133 20.02 38.25 -12.88
CA ASP A 133 19.33 39.27 -13.69
C ASP A 133 18.42 40.15 -12.79
N LEU A 134 18.85 41.41 -12.63
CA LEU A 134 18.02 42.60 -12.41
C LEU A 134 17.57 42.96 -10.98
N LEU A 135 18.55 43.13 -10.09
CA LEU A 135 18.56 44.28 -9.18
C LEU A 135 19.38 45.42 -9.80
N ASP A 136 18.88 46.10 -10.84
CA ASP A 136 19.28 47.50 -11.13
C ASP A 136 18.34 48.18 -12.16
N MET A 137 18.07 49.46 -11.94
CA MET A 137 17.38 50.44 -12.81
C MET A 137 15.83 50.46 -12.82
N ILE A 138 15.24 51.23 -11.89
CA ILE A 138 14.58 52.55 -12.11
C ILE A 138 14.36 53.23 -10.76
#